data_AF-A0A1V9R3N2-F1
#
_entry.id   AF-A0A1V9R3N2-F1
#
_cell.length_a   1.000
_cell.length_b   1.000
_cell.length_c   1.000
_cell.angle_alpha   90.00
_cell.angle_beta   90.00
_cell.angle_gamma   90.00
#
_symmetry.space_group_name_H-M   'P 1'
#
loop_
_entity.id
_entity.type
_entity.pdbx_description
1 polymer ?
#
loop_
_entity_poly.entity_id
_entity_poly.type
_entity_poly.pdbx_seq_one_letter_code
_entity_poly.pdbx_strand_id
1 'polypeptide(L)' 'VTRDNVVTRTIEYRDEKGNLLDTKSQSLTFTQSGDKDLVTNQVTWSTDVPSQSFDEVKTPEKTGYTP' A
#
# COMPACT_ATOMS: atom_id res chain seq x y z
N VAL A 1 -3.95 22.43 -4.04
CA VAL A 1 -4.70 21.26 -4.56
C VAL A 1 -4.06 19.97 -4.05
N THR A 2 -4.76 18.84 -4.09
CA THR A 2 -4.19 17.54 -3.68
C THR A 2 -4.56 16.46 -4.71
N ARG A 3 -3.76 15.40 -4.74
CA ARG A 3 -4.08 14.14 -5.43
C ARG A 3 -3.67 12.95 -4.58
N ASP A 4 -4.46 11.89 -4.65
CA ASP A 4 -4.21 10.67 -3.91
C ASP A 4 -3.74 9.54 -4.82
N ASN A 5 -2.89 8.67 -4.28
CA ASN A 5 -2.54 7.39 -4.86
C ASN A 5 -2.68 6.31 -3.78
N VAL A 6 -3.34 5.21 -4.12
CA VAL A 6 -3.52 4.07 -3.21
C VAL A 6 -2.59 2.95 -3.66
N VAL A 7 -1.72 2.51 -2.76
CA VAL A 7 -0.84 1.35 -2.95
C VAL A 7 -1.38 0.20 -2.13
N THR A 8 -1.65 -0.93 -2.79
CA THR A 8 -2.17 -2.14 -2.15
C THR A 8 -1.14 -3.25 -2.18
N ARG A 9 -0.89 -3.88 -1.03
CA ARG A 9 -0.14 -5.14 -0.90
C ARG A 9 -1.12 -6.26 -0.59
N THR A 10 -0.95 -7.39 -1.27
CA THR A 10 -1.64 -8.64 -0.96
C THR A 10 -0.61 -9.69 -0.57
N ILE A 11 -0.82 -10.34 0.58
CA ILE A 11 -0.03 -11.45 1.11
C ILE A 11 -0.85 -12.71 0.91
N GLU A 12 -0.34 -13.64 0.11
CA GLU A 12 -0.96 -14.94 -0.10
C GLU A 12 -0.25 -16.00 0.74
N TYR A 13 -1.03 -16.78 1.49
CA TYR A 13 -0.52 -17.94 2.21
C TYR A 13 -0.83 -19.19 1.40
N ARG A 14 0.20 -19.92 1.00
CA ARG A 14 0.08 -21.13 0.19
C ARG A 14 0.72 -22.33 0.87
N ASP A 15 0.24 -23.53 0.59
CA ASP A 15 0.91 -24.77 1.01
C ASP A 15 2.08 -25.13 0.08
N GLU A 16 2.81 -26.19 0.42
CA GLU A 16 3.95 -26.70 -0.37
C GLU A 16 3.58 -27.11 -1.81
N LYS A 17 2.30 -27.38 -2.07
CA LYS A 17 1.78 -27.72 -3.40
C LYS A 17 1.32 -26.48 -4.16
N GLY A 18 1.43 -25.29 -3.57
CA GLY A 18 1.02 -24.01 -4.13
C GLY A 18 -0.47 -23.70 -3.96
N ASN A 19 -1.24 -24.51 -3.22
CA ASN A 19 -2.67 -24.24 -3.01
C ASN A 19 -2.84 -23.02 -2.11
N LEU A 20 -3.76 -22.12 -2.48
CA LEU A 20 -4.10 -20.95 -1.68
C LEU A 20 -4.86 -21.37 -0.42
N LEU A 21 -4.38 -20.91 0.74
CA LEU A 21 -4.95 -21.19 2.05
C LEU A 21 -5.65 -19.97 2.65
N ASP A 22 -5.00 -18.81 2.57
CA ASP A 22 -5.53 -17.53 3.07
C ASP A 22 -4.92 -16.36 2.29
N THR A 23 -5.50 -15.18 2.43
CA THR A 23 -5.02 -13.94 1.84
C THR A 23 -5.24 -12.78 2.80
N LYS A 24 -4.24 -11.90 2.92
CA LYS A 24 -4.35 -10.64 3.67
C LYS A 24 -3.99 -9.48 2.76
N SER A 25 -4.85 -8.48 2.70
CA SER A 25 -4.61 -7.25 1.93
C SER A 25 -4.48 -6.06 2.86
N GLN A 26 -3.54 -5.18 2.54
CA GLN A 26 -3.34 -3.89 3.20
C GLN A 26 -3.21 -2.82 2.13
N SER A 27 -3.72 -1.62 2.41
CA SER A 27 -3.62 -0.47 1.52
C SER A 27 -3.08 0.74 2.27
N LEU A 28 -2.23 1.51 1.61
CA LEU A 28 -1.72 2.79 2.07
C LEU A 28 -2.15 3.87 1.07
N THR A 29 -2.63 5.01 1.58
CA THR A 29 -3.01 6.16 0.76
C THR A 29 -1.94 7.23 0.88
N PHE A 30 -1.33 7.59 -0.25
CA PHE A 30 -0.40 8.69 -0.38
C PHE A 30 -1.12 9.91 -0.90
N THR A 31 -1.11 10.99 -0.12
CA THR A 31 -1.65 12.29 -0.54
C THR A 31 -0.50 13.22 -0.90
N GLN A 32 -0.48 13.67 -2.15
CA GLN A 32 0.49 14.64 -2.64
C GLN A 32 -0.18 16.02 -2.78
N SER A 33 0.41 17.02 -2.15
CA SER A 33 0.01 18.42 -2.31
C SER A 33 0.63 19.05 -3.57
N GLY A 34 -0.05 20.06 -4.10
CA GLY A 34 0.48 20.91 -5.15
C GLY A 34 -0.09 22.32 -5.08
N ASP A 35 0.69 23.27 -5.56
CA ASP A 35 0.31 24.67 -5.66
C ASP A 35 -0.24 24.95 -7.06
N LYS A 36 -1.41 25.58 -7.13
CA LYS A 36 -2.08 25.91 -8.39
C LYS A 36 -1.98 27.40 -8.65
N ASP A 37 -1.38 27.76 -9.77
CA ASP A 37 -1.44 29.12 -10.31
C ASP A 37 -2.87 29.38 -10.82
N LEU A 38 -3.53 30.43 -10.32
CA LEU A 38 -4.93 30.72 -10.67
C LEU A 38 -5.09 31.48 -11.99
N VAL A 39 -4.02 32.08 -12.53
CA VAL A 39 -4.02 32.78 -13.82
C VAL A 39 -3.80 31.78 -14.95
N THR A 40 -2.80 30.90 -14.82
CA THR A 40 -2.43 29.92 -15.85
C THR A 40 -3.08 28.55 -15.66
N ASN A 41 -3.65 28.27 -14.48
CA ASN A 41 -4.17 26.97 -14.06
C ASN A 41 -3.11 25.86 -13.96
N GLN A 42 -1.81 26.17 -14.07
CA GLN A 42 -0.74 25.20 -13.92
C GLN A 42 -0.62 24.74 -12.45
N VAL A 43 -0.32 23.45 -12.25
CA VAL A 43 -0.07 22.89 -10.91
C VAL A 43 1.38 22.45 -10.81
N THR A 44 2.07 22.95 -9.78
CA THR A 44 3.40 22.49 -9.37
C THR A 44 3.23 21.52 -8.20
N TRP A 45 3.59 20.25 -8.40
CA TRP A 45 3.43 19.20 -7.38
C TRP A 45 4.62 19.16 -6.43
N SER A 46 4.36 19.02 -5.12
CA SER A 46 5.40 18.85 -4.10
C SER A 46 6.16 17.55 -4.31
N THR A 47 7.49 17.58 -4.22
CA THR A 47 8.32 16.37 -4.19
C THR A 47 8.38 15.74 -2.80
N ASP A 48 7.95 16.48 -1.78
CA ASP A 48 7.86 16.00 -0.41
C ASP A 48 6.52 15.28 -0.21
N VAL A 49 6.56 13.96 -0.32
CA VAL A 49 5.45 13.06 0.01
C VAL A 49 5.95 12.14 1.11
N PRO A 50 5.32 12.12 2.31
CA PRO A 50 5.80 11.31 3.42
C PRO A 50 5.90 9.84 3.05
N SER A 51 7.00 9.20 3.46
CA SER A 51 7.10 7.74 3.39
C SER A 51 6.12 7.10 4.38
N GLN A 52 5.62 5.93 4.00
CA GLN A 52 4.74 5.11 4.83
C GLN A 52 5.26 3.67 4.83
N SER A 53 4.85 2.90 5.83
CA SER A 53 5.17 1.48 5.95
C SER A 53 3.89 0.70 6.17
N PHE A 54 3.83 -0.51 5.62
CA PHE A 54 2.74 -1.44 5.93
C PHE A 54 2.90 -1.95 7.36
N ASP A 55 1.79 -2.10 8.06
CA ASP A 55 1.78 -2.74 9.38
C ASP A 55 2.27 -4.19 9.29
N GLU A 56 2.90 -4.65 10.36
CA GLU A 56 3.28 -6.04 10.52
C GLU A 56 2.05 -6.95 10.40
N VAL A 57 2.17 -8.01 9.59
CA VAL A 57 1.15 -9.06 9.50
C VAL A 57 1.76 -10.34 10.06
N LYS A 58 1.23 -10.80 11.20
CA LYS A 58 1.60 -12.09 11.75
C LYS A 58 1.08 -13.20 10.85
N THR A 59 1.97 -14.08 10.42
CA THR A 59 1.60 -15.26 9.64
C THR A 59 0.69 -16.17 10.49
N PRO A 60 -0.48 -16.59 9.98
CA PRO A 60 -1.32 -17.54 10.67
C PRO A 60 -0.57 -18.84 10.98
N GLU A 61 -0.71 -19.35 12.19
CA GLU A 61 -0.18 -20.67 12.54
C GLU A 61 -0.97 -21.77 11.82
N LYS A 62 -0.25 -22.75 11.29
CA LYS A 62 -0.84 -23.97 10.72
C LYS A 62 -0.19 -25.17 11.40
N THR A 63 -0.98 -25.96 12.14
CA THR A 63 -0.50 -27.15 12.84
C THR A 63 0.31 -28.05 11.91
N GLY A 64 1.55 -28.35 12.29
CA GLY A 64 2.49 -29.16 11.49
C GLY A 64 3.36 -28.38 10.50
N TYR A 65 3.26 -27.05 10.44
CA TYR A 65 4.06 -26.20 9.56
C TYR A 65 4.74 -25.07 10.35
N THR A 66 6.01 -24.81 10.06
CA THR A 66 6.69 -23.56 10.45
C THR A 66 6.73 -22.65 9.22
N PRO A 67 6.16 -21.44 9.28
CA PRO A 67 6.15 -20.51 8.15
C PRO A 67 7.53 -20.04 7.70
#